data_AF-A0A6C0KJ96-F1
#
_entry.id   AF-A0A6C0KJ96-F1
#
_cell.length_a   1.000
_cell.length_b   1.000
_cell.length_c   1.000
_cell.angle_alpha   90.00
_cell.angle_beta   90.00
_cell.angle_gamma   90.00
#
_symmetry.space_group_name_H-M   'P 1'
#
loop_
_entity.id
_entity.type
_entity.pdbx_description
1 polymer ?
#
loop_
_entity_poly.entity_id
_entity_poly.type
_entity_poly.pdbx_seq_one_letter_code
_entity_poly.pdbx_strand_id
1 'polypeptide(L)'
;METKNSNLNRKFQYETMNTSEQNFNLLKQTKSKYHIMCFEKKEDGQTIYGFIYFEHARSLSSVKKCLNIDTVFPTEIGYEEIAEIYKQKEFWEKGVIPKQGRRKIEHREHHEEPLLTNSIMNETIMSLLKQSIDLRNENKMLGNQQHDLLNVFIESNRKLQEEIKELKQAQAISLSNSNNNHINIIEKLENKTLNINVFLNEECKNAISLKEFIDTIQIQESDLFYAKNNGLVEAITNVFQRELQNYEVNKRPIHCTDVKREILHIKEDEGWVKETASDSTRLQKAITTISDKKIQKLTEYVETHPEMKNINSPHYEEGMKMMVGIMGGTEHPNIMKKKVQKNIAKAVYLPKTSSVNDLSTLH
;
A
#
# COMPACT_ATOMS: atom_id res chain seq x y z
N MET A 1 -30.27 21.95 -34.34
CA MET A 1 -28.83 22.01 -33.98
C MET A 1 -28.49 20.71 -33.28
N GLU A 2 -28.02 19.72 -34.04
CA GLU A 2 -27.60 18.42 -33.53
C GLU A 2 -26.20 18.52 -32.91
N THR A 3 -26.09 18.21 -31.63
CA THR A 3 -24.81 18.07 -30.95
C THR A 3 -24.17 16.75 -31.36
N LYS A 4 -23.09 16.85 -32.13
CA LYS A 4 -22.18 15.76 -32.52
C LYS A 4 -21.71 14.99 -31.28
N ASN A 5 -22.28 13.80 -31.07
CA ASN A 5 -21.79 12.82 -30.10
C ASN A 5 -20.66 12.00 -30.77
N SER A 6 -19.47 12.60 -30.87
CA SER A 6 -18.35 12.07 -31.68
C SER A 6 -17.53 10.96 -31.00
N ASN A 7 -18.10 10.19 -30.07
CA ASN A 7 -17.37 9.12 -29.36
C ASN A 7 -17.85 7.69 -29.67
N LEU A 8 -18.73 7.48 -30.66
CA LEU A 8 -19.19 6.13 -31.03
C LEU A 8 -18.29 5.35 -32.01
N ASN A 9 -17.24 5.92 -32.59
CA ASN A 9 -16.55 5.33 -33.75
C ASN A 9 -15.10 4.83 -33.52
N ARG A 10 -14.79 4.15 -32.40
CA ARG A 10 -13.44 3.54 -32.22
C ARG A 10 -13.40 2.10 -31.72
N LYS A 11 -14.53 1.41 -31.70
CA LYS A 11 -14.50 -0.06 -31.61
C LYS A 11 -14.20 -0.61 -33.01
N PHE A 12 -14.00 -1.92 -33.15
CA PHE A 12 -13.87 -2.63 -34.44
C PHE A 12 -12.45 -2.81 -34.98
N GLN A 13 -11.75 -3.76 -34.36
CA GLN A 13 -11.10 -4.83 -35.11
C GLN A 13 -11.39 -6.15 -34.39
N TYR A 14 -12.02 -7.11 -35.08
CA TYR A 14 -12.29 -8.45 -34.58
C TYR A 14 -11.66 -9.48 -35.51
N GLU A 15 -11.27 -10.62 -34.98
CA GLU A 15 -10.71 -11.72 -35.75
C GLU A 15 -11.27 -13.06 -35.26
N THR A 16 -11.63 -13.92 -36.20
CA THR A 16 -11.93 -15.33 -35.93
C THR A 16 -10.63 -16.03 -35.62
N MET A 17 -10.53 -16.60 -34.43
CA MET A 17 -9.35 -17.35 -34.04
C MET A 17 -9.69 -18.82 -33.88
N ASN A 18 -8.92 -19.66 -34.57
CA ASN A 18 -8.75 -21.06 -34.21
C ASN A 18 -7.50 -21.11 -33.33
N THR A 19 -7.67 -21.41 -32.04
CA THR A 19 -6.57 -21.35 -31.08
C THR A 19 -6.49 -22.58 -30.20
N SER A 20 -5.26 -22.98 -29.90
CA SER A 20 -4.97 -23.89 -28.80
C SER A 20 -5.02 -23.16 -27.46
N GLU A 21 -5.15 -23.91 -26.36
CA GLU A 21 -5.06 -23.41 -24.99
C GLU A 21 -3.71 -22.73 -24.67
N GLN A 22 -2.61 -23.18 -25.29
CA GLN A 22 -1.29 -22.56 -25.15
C GLN A 22 -1.27 -21.11 -25.69
N ASN A 23 -1.87 -20.90 -26.85
CA ASN A 23 -2.02 -19.57 -27.45
C ASN A 23 -2.96 -18.67 -26.63
N PHE A 24 -3.95 -19.24 -25.96
CA PHE A 24 -4.80 -18.50 -25.02
C PHE A 24 -4.03 -17.98 -23.80
N ASN A 25 -3.10 -18.77 -23.28
CA ASN A 25 -2.25 -18.34 -22.17
C ASN A 25 -1.25 -17.25 -22.59
N LEU A 26 -0.76 -17.28 -23.83
CA LEU A 26 0.03 -16.19 -24.40
C LEU A 26 -0.80 -14.91 -24.54
N LEU A 27 -2.06 -15.02 -24.96
CA LEU A 27 -2.97 -13.88 -25.07
C LEU A 27 -3.23 -13.20 -23.71
N LYS A 28 -3.38 -13.98 -22.62
CA LYS A 28 -3.50 -13.46 -21.23
C LYS A 28 -2.30 -12.65 -20.77
N GLN A 29 -1.12 -12.89 -21.34
CA GLN A 29 0.10 -12.17 -21.00
C GLN A 29 0.22 -10.83 -21.74
N THR A 30 -0.66 -10.55 -22.70
CA THR A 30 -0.64 -9.30 -23.45
C THR A 30 -1.25 -8.16 -22.63
N LYS A 31 -0.69 -6.95 -22.78
CA LYS A 31 -1.24 -5.72 -22.16
C LYS A 31 -2.47 -5.16 -22.89
N SER A 32 -2.92 -5.85 -23.94
CA SER A 32 -4.02 -5.42 -24.80
C SER A 32 -5.35 -5.68 -24.11
N LYS A 33 -6.27 -4.71 -24.16
CA LYS A 33 -7.65 -4.92 -23.72
C LYS A 33 -8.44 -5.63 -24.81
N TYR A 34 -9.00 -6.79 -24.49
CA TYR A 34 -9.77 -7.61 -25.42
C TYR A 34 -10.97 -8.29 -24.74
N HIS A 35 -11.96 -8.69 -25.53
CA HIS A 35 -13.07 -9.56 -25.12
C HIS A 35 -13.08 -10.82 -25.98
N ILE A 36 -13.33 -11.97 -25.39
CA ILE A 36 -13.39 -13.24 -26.12
C ILE A 36 -14.81 -13.78 -26.08
N MET A 37 -15.35 -14.09 -27.25
CA MET A 37 -16.63 -14.75 -27.42
C MET A 37 -16.39 -16.13 -28.04
N CYS A 38 -16.50 -17.16 -27.20
CA CYS A 38 -16.37 -18.56 -27.62
C CYS A 38 -17.70 -19.04 -28.20
N PHE A 39 -17.65 -19.72 -29.34
CA PHE A 39 -18.82 -20.38 -29.95
C PHE A 39 -18.70 -21.90 -29.89
N GLU A 40 -17.49 -22.43 -29.91
CA GLU A 40 -17.29 -23.88 -29.85
C GLU A 40 -15.96 -24.22 -29.16
N LYS A 41 -16.03 -25.13 -28.19
CA LYS A 41 -14.86 -25.83 -27.64
C LYS A 41 -14.95 -27.27 -28.12
N LYS A 42 -13.97 -27.73 -28.89
CA LYS A 42 -13.97 -29.13 -29.38
C LYS A 42 -13.82 -30.10 -28.20
N GLU A 43 -14.26 -31.33 -28.40
CA GLU A 43 -14.20 -32.42 -27.41
C GLU A 43 -12.78 -32.72 -26.93
N ASP A 44 -11.76 -32.36 -27.72
CA ASP A 44 -10.35 -32.43 -27.34
C ASP A 44 -9.97 -31.53 -26.15
N GLY A 45 -10.84 -30.60 -25.77
CA GLY A 45 -10.64 -29.67 -24.66
C GLY A 45 -9.58 -28.58 -24.92
N GLN A 46 -8.84 -28.67 -26.02
CA GLN A 46 -7.67 -27.86 -26.33
C GLN A 46 -7.95 -26.83 -27.44
N THR A 47 -8.87 -27.15 -28.35
CA THR A 47 -9.19 -26.28 -29.49
C THR A 47 -10.44 -25.45 -29.19
N ILE A 48 -10.28 -24.13 -29.25
CA ILE A 48 -11.36 -23.17 -29.03
C ILE A 48 -11.55 -22.35 -30.30
N TYR A 49 -12.80 -22.26 -30.74
CA TYR A 49 -13.22 -21.39 -31.81
C TYR A 49 -14.01 -20.22 -31.23
N GLY A 50 -13.55 -19.00 -31.53
CA GLY A 50 -14.10 -17.79 -30.95
C GLY A 50 -13.78 -16.53 -31.73
N PHE A 51 -14.44 -15.44 -31.33
CA PHE A 51 -14.09 -14.08 -31.72
C PHE A 51 -13.32 -13.42 -30.61
N ILE A 52 -12.30 -12.67 -30.97
CA ILE A 52 -11.63 -11.77 -30.05
C ILE A 52 -11.88 -10.34 -30.52
N TYR A 53 -12.46 -9.53 -29.64
CA TYR A 53 -12.74 -8.12 -29.85
C TYR A 53 -11.68 -7.28 -29.17
N PHE A 54 -11.05 -6.37 -29.90
CA PHE A 54 -10.08 -5.45 -29.33
C PHE A 54 -10.67 -4.06 -29.13
N GLU A 55 -10.29 -3.42 -28.03
CA GLU A 55 -10.69 -2.02 -27.76
C GLU A 55 -10.00 -1.04 -28.72
N HIS A 56 -8.82 -1.38 -29.22
CA HIS A 56 -8.04 -0.55 -30.14
C HIS A 56 -7.47 -1.37 -31.30
N ALA A 57 -7.50 -0.82 -32.52
CA ALA A 57 -6.95 -1.47 -33.71
C ALA A 57 -5.46 -1.87 -33.56
N ARG A 58 -4.67 -1.05 -32.85
CA ARG A 58 -3.24 -1.35 -32.60
C ARG A 58 -3.04 -2.61 -31.76
N SER A 59 -4.02 -2.97 -30.92
CA SER A 59 -3.96 -4.18 -30.09
C SER A 59 -4.04 -5.46 -30.93
N LEU A 60 -4.78 -5.44 -32.05
CA LEU A 60 -4.86 -6.58 -32.96
C LEU A 60 -3.47 -6.93 -33.53
N SER A 61 -2.75 -5.93 -34.06
CA SER A 61 -1.43 -6.17 -34.66
C SER A 61 -0.41 -6.71 -33.66
N SER A 62 -0.45 -6.26 -32.41
CA SER A 62 0.39 -6.78 -31.34
C SER A 62 0.04 -8.23 -30.97
N VAL A 63 -1.24 -8.55 -30.92
CA VAL A 63 -1.71 -9.90 -30.59
C VAL A 63 -1.44 -10.89 -31.72
N LYS A 64 -1.65 -10.51 -32.99
CA LYS A 64 -1.30 -11.32 -34.17
C LYS A 64 0.16 -11.77 -34.14
N LYS A 65 1.07 -10.82 -33.86
CA LYS A 65 2.50 -11.10 -33.68
C LYS A 65 2.77 -12.03 -32.50
N CYS A 66 2.06 -11.84 -31.38
CA CYS A 66 2.25 -12.65 -30.17
C CYS A 66 1.76 -14.10 -30.36
N LEU A 67 0.70 -14.29 -31.12
CA LEU A 67 0.05 -15.58 -31.29
C LEU A 67 0.47 -16.30 -32.58
N ASN A 68 1.31 -15.66 -33.41
CA ASN A 68 1.77 -16.16 -34.70
C ASN A 68 0.62 -16.63 -35.61
N ILE A 69 -0.45 -15.83 -35.68
CA ILE A 69 -1.63 -16.14 -36.49
C ILE A 69 -1.56 -15.31 -37.77
N ASP A 70 -1.31 -15.99 -38.88
CA ASP A 70 -1.63 -15.46 -40.20
C ASP A 70 -3.04 -15.89 -40.60
N THR A 71 -3.83 -14.92 -41.02
CA THR A 71 -5.28 -15.04 -41.30
C THR A 71 -5.59 -16.19 -42.25
N VAL A 72 -6.36 -17.18 -41.79
CA VAL A 72 -7.14 -18.04 -42.69
C VAL A 72 -8.48 -18.30 -42.02
N PHE A 73 -9.57 -17.84 -42.63
CA PHE A 73 -10.92 -18.30 -42.28
C PHE A 73 -10.90 -19.84 -42.32
N PRO A 74 -11.31 -20.56 -41.27
CA PRO A 74 -11.43 -21.99 -41.37
C PRO A 74 -12.40 -22.31 -42.51
N THR A 75 -11.94 -23.04 -43.51
CA THR A 75 -12.71 -23.45 -44.70
C THR A 75 -13.86 -24.40 -44.38
N GLU A 76 -14.05 -24.77 -43.10
CA GLU A 76 -14.99 -25.78 -42.62
C GLU A 76 -16.03 -25.25 -41.63
N ILE A 77 -16.30 -23.94 -41.59
CA ILE A 77 -17.41 -23.42 -40.76
C ILE A 77 -18.73 -23.58 -41.53
N GLY A 78 -19.70 -24.26 -40.92
CA GLY A 78 -21.02 -24.49 -41.49
C GLY A 78 -21.82 -23.20 -41.65
N TYR A 79 -22.76 -23.18 -42.61
CA TYR A 79 -23.55 -21.99 -42.92
C TYR A 79 -24.37 -21.45 -41.73
N GLU A 80 -24.86 -22.33 -40.86
CA GLU A 80 -25.61 -21.94 -39.65
C GLU A 80 -24.73 -21.25 -38.61
N GLU A 81 -23.48 -21.70 -38.46
CA GLU A 81 -22.49 -21.09 -37.58
C GLU A 81 -22.10 -19.71 -38.11
N ILE A 82 -21.90 -19.57 -39.43
CA ILE A 82 -21.66 -18.28 -40.08
C ILE A 82 -22.86 -17.33 -39.86
N ALA A 83 -24.10 -17.80 -39.97
CA ALA A 83 -25.27 -16.98 -39.74
C ALA A 83 -25.39 -16.49 -38.28
N GLU A 84 -25.13 -17.36 -37.30
CA GLU A 84 -25.13 -16.98 -35.88
C GLU A 84 -24.00 -15.98 -35.58
N ILE A 85 -22.83 -16.14 -36.21
CA ILE A 85 -21.72 -15.18 -36.15
C ILE A 85 -22.16 -13.77 -36.59
N TYR A 86 -22.83 -13.66 -37.74
CA TYR A 86 -23.30 -12.36 -38.25
C TYR A 86 -24.38 -11.74 -37.37
N LYS A 87 -25.24 -12.56 -36.75
CA LYS A 87 -26.27 -12.10 -35.82
C LYS A 87 -25.70 -11.56 -34.51
N GLN A 88 -24.70 -12.24 -33.94
CA GLN A 88 -24.02 -11.79 -32.72
C GLN A 88 -23.21 -10.51 -32.98
N LYS A 89 -22.63 -10.39 -34.18
CA LYS A 89 -22.02 -9.14 -34.67
C LYS A 89 -23.03 -7.99 -34.69
N GLU A 90 -24.22 -8.21 -35.21
CA GLU A 90 -25.26 -7.17 -35.28
C GLU A 90 -25.73 -6.70 -33.88
N PHE A 91 -25.85 -7.62 -32.91
CA PHE A 91 -26.16 -7.23 -31.52
C PHE A 91 -25.07 -6.37 -30.90
N TRP A 92 -23.80 -6.74 -31.11
CA TRP A 92 -22.66 -5.97 -30.60
C TRP A 92 -22.54 -4.59 -31.26
N GLU A 93 -22.77 -4.49 -32.57
CA GLU A 93 -22.78 -3.22 -33.32
C GLU A 93 -23.88 -2.25 -32.82
N LYS A 94 -24.99 -2.79 -32.31
CA LYS A 94 -26.07 -2.03 -31.67
C LYS A 94 -25.79 -1.67 -30.20
N GLY A 95 -24.58 -1.96 -29.70
CA GLY A 95 -24.18 -1.69 -28.31
C GLY A 95 -24.76 -2.65 -27.29
N VAL A 96 -25.38 -3.74 -27.73
CA VAL A 96 -25.93 -4.79 -26.87
C VAL A 96 -24.83 -5.84 -26.65
N ILE A 97 -24.45 -6.08 -25.39
CA ILE A 97 -23.51 -7.16 -25.05
C ILE A 97 -24.23 -8.48 -25.35
N PRO A 98 -23.75 -9.29 -26.31
CA PRO A 98 -24.42 -10.51 -26.69
C PRO A 98 -24.20 -11.56 -25.60
N LYS A 99 -25.30 -12.19 -25.17
CA LYS A 99 -25.30 -13.19 -24.10
C LYS A 99 -24.44 -14.38 -24.54
N GLN A 100 -23.44 -14.74 -23.74
CA GLN A 100 -22.64 -15.94 -23.96
C GLN A 100 -23.59 -17.16 -24.00
N GLY A 101 -23.64 -17.84 -25.14
CA GLY A 101 -24.54 -18.97 -25.33
C GLY A 101 -24.16 -20.16 -24.44
N ARG A 102 -24.93 -20.41 -23.40
CA ARG A 102 -25.17 -21.79 -22.94
C ARG A 102 -26.27 -22.36 -23.84
N ARG A 103 -26.07 -23.56 -24.40
CA ARG A 103 -27.17 -24.30 -25.05
C ARG A 103 -28.30 -24.53 -24.04
N LYS A 104 -29.55 -24.45 -24.52
CA LYS A 104 -30.77 -24.92 -23.86
C LYS A 104 -30.53 -26.31 -23.24
N ILE A 105 -30.49 -26.37 -21.92
CA ILE A 105 -30.85 -27.58 -21.16
C ILE A 105 -32.21 -27.23 -20.55
N GLU A 106 -33.24 -27.97 -20.91
CA GLU A 106 -34.53 -27.89 -20.22
C GLU A 106 -34.32 -28.24 -18.74
N HIS A 107 -34.91 -27.43 -17.86
CA HIS A 107 -34.89 -27.49 -16.39
C HIS A 107 -33.61 -27.04 -15.65
N ARG A 108 -33.56 -25.77 -15.22
CA ARG A 108 -34.06 -25.26 -13.92
C ARG A 108 -33.64 -23.80 -13.75
N GLU A 109 -34.54 -23.00 -13.18
CA GLU A 109 -34.35 -21.60 -12.81
C GLU A 109 -33.19 -21.47 -11.81
N HIS A 110 -32.12 -20.79 -12.19
CA HIS A 110 -31.33 -19.92 -11.31
C HIS A 110 -30.58 -18.91 -12.19
N HIS A 111 -30.90 -17.63 -11.98
CA HIS A 111 -30.24 -16.50 -12.62
C HIS A 111 -28.82 -16.35 -12.05
N GLU A 112 -27.81 -16.86 -12.77
CA GLU A 112 -26.42 -16.44 -12.56
C GLU A 112 -25.87 -15.87 -13.88
N GLU A 113 -25.49 -14.60 -13.83
CA GLU A 113 -24.84 -13.91 -14.94
C GLU A 113 -23.48 -14.58 -15.25
N PRO A 114 -23.07 -14.69 -16.52
CA PRO A 114 -21.81 -15.33 -16.89
C PRO A 114 -20.61 -14.48 -16.45
N LEU A 115 -19.78 -15.04 -15.57
CA LEU A 115 -18.57 -14.40 -15.04
C LEU A 115 -17.42 -14.43 -16.06
N LEU A 116 -16.81 -13.26 -16.29
CA LEU A 116 -15.64 -13.07 -17.16
C LEU A 116 -14.40 -13.83 -16.64
N THR A 117 -13.52 -14.33 -17.51
CA THR A 117 -12.30 -15.05 -17.10
C THR A 117 -11.23 -14.17 -16.45
N ASN A 118 -11.26 -12.85 -16.67
CA ASN A 118 -10.52 -11.89 -15.85
C ASN A 118 -11.17 -11.66 -14.48
N SER A 119 -12.44 -12.06 -14.31
CA SER A 119 -13.14 -12.04 -13.01
C SER A 119 -12.55 -13.00 -12.03
N ILE A 120 -12.34 -14.24 -12.46
CA ILE A 120 -11.91 -15.32 -11.57
C ILE A 120 -10.52 -15.00 -11.01
N MET A 121 -9.61 -14.47 -11.83
CA MET A 121 -8.26 -14.10 -11.39
C MET A 121 -8.28 -12.94 -10.38
N ASN A 122 -9.15 -11.95 -10.61
CA ASN A 122 -9.30 -10.75 -9.79
C ASN A 122 -10.09 -10.99 -8.50
N GLU A 123 -11.14 -11.81 -8.52
CA GLU A 123 -11.83 -12.32 -7.33
C GLU A 123 -10.90 -13.16 -6.46
N THR A 124 -10.07 -14.01 -7.07
CA THR A 124 -9.05 -14.78 -6.34
C THR A 124 -8.00 -13.85 -5.74
N ILE A 125 -7.53 -12.83 -6.47
CA ILE A 125 -6.61 -11.82 -5.93
C ILE A 125 -7.25 -11.05 -4.78
N MET A 126 -8.53 -10.66 -4.89
CA MET A 126 -9.25 -9.96 -3.83
C MET A 126 -9.49 -10.83 -2.59
N SER A 127 -9.82 -12.11 -2.77
CA SER A 127 -9.98 -13.03 -1.64
C SER A 127 -8.63 -13.26 -0.94
N LEU A 128 -7.54 -13.42 -1.71
CA LEU A 128 -6.18 -13.54 -1.17
C LEU A 128 -5.71 -12.26 -0.46
N LEU A 129 -6.02 -11.09 -1.02
CA LEU A 129 -5.70 -9.81 -0.39
C LEU A 129 -6.48 -9.62 0.91
N LYS A 130 -7.78 -9.94 0.93
CA LYS A 130 -8.60 -9.93 2.15
C LYS A 130 -8.04 -10.89 3.19
N GLN A 131 -7.73 -12.12 2.81
CA GLN A 131 -7.10 -13.10 3.70
C GLN A 131 -5.75 -12.58 4.23
N SER A 132 -4.97 -11.86 3.42
CA SER A 132 -3.71 -11.25 3.89
C SER A 132 -3.91 -10.12 4.90
N ILE A 133 -5.01 -9.36 4.79
CA ILE A 133 -5.40 -8.35 5.79
C ILE A 133 -5.79 -9.04 7.09
N ASP A 134 -6.62 -10.07 7.02
CA ASP A 134 -7.08 -10.81 8.19
C ASP A 134 -5.90 -11.46 8.95
N LEU A 135 -5.00 -12.14 8.21
CA LEU A 135 -3.76 -12.71 8.78
C LEU A 135 -2.84 -11.65 9.38
N ARG A 136 -2.76 -10.45 8.79
CA ARG A 136 -1.97 -9.35 9.34
C ARG A 136 -2.56 -8.86 10.67
N ASN A 137 -3.87 -8.74 10.76
CA ASN A 137 -4.56 -8.33 11.99
C ASN A 137 -4.37 -9.38 13.10
N GLU A 138 -4.45 -10.66 12.78
CA GLU A 138 -4.21 -11.76 13.72
C GLU A 138 -2.76 -11.74 14.25
N ASN A 139 -1.77 -11.57 13.36
CA ASN A 139 -0.36 -11.42 13.75
C ASN A 139 -0.13 -10.19 14.64
N LYS A 140 -0.87 -9.10 14.41
CA LYS A 140 -0.80 -7.90 15.25
C LYS A 140 -1.35 -8.18 16.66
N MET A 141 -2.47 -8.91 16.77
CA MET A 141 -2.98 -9.33 18.09
C MET A 141 -1.98 -10.22 18.83
N LEU A 142 -1.38 -11.19 18.14
CA LEU A 142 -0.36 -12.06 18.75
C LEU A 142 0.88 -11.27 19.20
N GLY A 143 1.32 -10.30 18.40
CA GLY A 143 2.42 -9.40 18.76
C GLY A 143 2.12 -8.54 19.98
N ASN A 144 0.89 -8.04 20.12
CA ASN A 144 0.46 -7.30 21.31
C ASN A 144 0.47 -8.20 22.56
N GLN A 145 -0.04 -9.43 22.46
CA GLN A 145 0.01 -10.41 23.55
C GLN A 145 1.45 -10.73 23.98
N GLN A 146 2.38 -10.84 23.03
CA GLN A 146 3.80 -11.01 23.33
C GLN A 146 4.41 -9.78 24.01
N HIS A 147 3.99 -8.56 23.62
CA HIS A 147 4.44 -7.33 24.25
C HIS A 147 3.95 -7.22 25.70
N ASP A 148 2.70 -7.59 25.97
CA ASP A 148 2.15 -7.61 27.32
C ASP A 148 2.91 -8.61 28.22
N LEU A 149 3.20 -9.81 27.70
CA LEU A 149 4.05 -10.79 28.37
C LEU A 149 5.46 -10.25 28.66
N LEU A 150 6.06 -9.54 27.71
CA LEU A 150 7.37 -8.91 27.89
C LEU A 150 7.32 -7.82 28.95
N ASN A 151 6.27 -7.00 28.98
CA ASN A 151 6.09 -5.96 29.99
C ASN A 151 5.95 -6.55 31.39
N VAL A 152 5.17 -7.63 31.55
CA VAL A 152 5.07 -8.39 32.81
C VAL A 152 6.45 -8.92 33.23
N PHE A 153 7.25 -9.42 32.29
CA PHE A 153 8.60 -9.90 32.56
C PHE A 153 9.57 -8.78 32.95
N ILE A 154 9.53 -7.63 32.28
CA ILE A 154 10.35 -6.45 32.62
C ILE A 154 9.98 -5.95 34.02
N GLU A 155 8.69 -5.87 34.34
CA GLU A 155 8.23 -5.41 35.64
C GLU A 155 8.61 -6.37 36.78
N SER A 156 8.53 -7.68 36.52
CA SER A 156 9.06 -8.71 37.43
C SER A 156 10.57 -8.53 37.66
N ASN A 157 11.36 -8.30 36.60
CA ASN A 157 12.79 -8.03 36.74
C ASN A 157 13.08 -6.72 37.47
N ARG A 158 12.26 -5.67 37.28
CA ARG A 158 12.40 -4.40 38.00
C ARG A 158 12.22 -4.61 39.50
N LYS A 159 11.21 -5.39 39.91
CA LYS A 159 10.99 -5.77 41.32
C LYS A 159 12.16 -6.56 41.89
N LEU A 160 12.66 -7.55 41.16
CA LEU A 160 13.87 -8.30 41.57
C LEU A 160 15.10 -7.39 41.73
N GLN A 161 15.28 -6.41 40.84
CA GLN A 161 16.37 -5.44 40.96
C GLN A 161 16.21 -4.54 42.19
N GLU A 162 14.98 -4.13 42.52
CA GLU A 162 14.66 -3.37 43.74
C GLU A 162 14.98 -4.20 45.00
N GLU A 163 14.54 -5.46 45.06
CA GLU A 163 14.85 -6.38 46.18
C GLU A 163 16.36 -6.60 46.35
N ILE A 164 17.10 -6.80 45.24
CA ILE A 164 18.57 -6.92 45.27
C ILE A 164 19.23 -5.63 45.77
N LYS A 165 18.68 -4.46 45.41
CA LYS A 165 19.20 -3.16 45.86
C LYS A 165 18.97 -2.96 47.35
N GLU A 166 17.80 -3.34 47.87
CA GLU A 166 17.49 -3.32 49.31
C GLU A 166 18.41 -4.27 50.09
N LEU A 167 18.65 -5.49 49.59
CA LEU A 167 19.60 -6.44 50.18
C LEU A 167 21.03 -5.89 50.20
N LYS A 168 21.47 -5.25 49.11
CA LYS A 168 22.80 -4.61 49.03
C LYS A 168 22.92 -3.41 49.96
N GLN A 169 21.86 -2.62 50.14
CA GLN A 169 21.84 -1.50 51.08
C GLN A 169 21.89 -1.99 52.53
N ALA A 170 21.15 -3.05 52.86
CA ALA A 170 21.25 -3.71 54.17
C ALA A 170 22.66 -4.26 54.44
N GLN A 171 23.37 -4.72 53.41
CA GLN A 171 24.75 -5.20 53.51
C GLN A 171 25.79 -4.06 53.56
N ALA A 172 25.54 -2.93 52.89
CA ALA A 172 26.42 -1.76 52.85
C ALA A 172 26.45 -0.96 54.15
N ILE A 173 25.37 -0.98 54.94
CA ILE A 173 25.33 -0.42 56.32
C ILE A 173 26.37 -1.11 57.23
N SER A 174 26.80 -2.32 56.87
CA SER A 174 27.86 -3.07 57.59
C SER A 174 29.29 -2.68 57.19
N LEU A 175 29.49 -1.85 56.15
CA LEU A 175 30.80 -1.63 55.51
C LEU A 175 31.19 -0.15 55.31
N SER A 176 30.40 0.81 55.77
CA SER A 176 30.69 2.24 55.57
C SER A 176 31.70 2.79 56.59
N ASN A 177 32.98 2.54 56.36
CA ASN A 177 34.10 3.34 56.86
C ASN A 177 35.19 3.45 55.77
N SER A 178 35.03 4.37 54.81
CA SER A 178 36.14 5.12 54.18
C SER A 178 35.69 6.02 53.02
N ASN A 179 35.77 7.32 53.30
CA ASN A 179 36.23 8.48 52.51
C ASN A 179 36.08 8.60 50.99
N ASN A 180 35.58 9.79 50.64
CA ASN A 180 35.39 10.42 49.33
C ASN A 180 36.69 10.76 48.58
N ASN A 181 36.60 10.86 47.24
CA ASN A 181 36.90 12.08 46.46
C ASN A 181 36.88 11.76 44.94
N HIS A 182 35.97 12.40 44.18
CA HIS A 182 36.03 12.39 42.71
C HIS A 182 36.00 13.83 42.20
N ILE A 183 37.09 14.25 41.55
CA ILE A 183 37.25 15.56 40.91
C ILE A 183 36.78 15.41 39.46
N ASN A 184 35.77 16.20 39.05
CA ASN A 184 35.33 16.29 37.65
C ASN A 184 36.04 17.46 36.96
N ILE A 185 36.84 17.15 35.94
CA ILE A 185 37.45 18.13 35.04
C ILE A 185 36.50 18.33 33.86
N ILE A 186 35.92 19.54 33.74
CA ILE A 186 35.14 19.96 32.58
C ILE A 186 36.06 20.81 31.69
N GLU A 187 36.55 20.25 30.59
CA GLU A 187 37.19 21.02 29.52
C GLU A 187 36.13 21.69 28.65
N LYS A 188 36.14 23.02 28.66
CA LYS A 188 35.28 23.90 27.86
C LYS A 188 35.92 24.09 26.48
N LEU A 189 35.50 23.29 25.49
CA LEU A 189 35.83 23.53 24.08
C LEU A 189 34.73 24.37 23.43
N GLU A 190 35.08 25.61 23.08
CA GLU A 190 34.26 26.51 22.27
C GLU A 190 34.15 25.98 20.83
N ASN A 191 33.11 25.20 20.56
CA ASN A 191 32.52 25.12 19.22
C ASN A 191 31.15 25.78 19.29
N LYS A 192 30.93 26.86 18.53
CA LYS A 192 29.62 27.51 18.33
C LYS A 192 28.68 26.63 17.49
N THR A 193 28.64 25.34 17.75
CA THR A 193 27.56 24.46 17.34
C THR A 193 26.48 24.58 18.41
N LEU A 194 25.28 25.03 18.06
CA LEU A 194 24.10 24.89 18.91
C LEU A 194 24.11 23.49 19.51
N ASN A 195 24.29 23.39 20.83
CA ASN A 195 24.23 22.12 21.50
C ASN A 195 22.78 21.64 21.36
N ILE A 196 22.55 20.62 20.54
CA ILE A 196 21.21 20.12 20.27
C ILE A 196 20.44 19.84 21.57
N ASN A 197 21.11 19.39 22.62
CA ASN A 197 20.47 19.15 23.91
C ASN A 197 19.95 20.44 24.57
N VAL A 198 20.61 21.59 24.34
CA VAL A 198 20.13 22.90 24.82
C VAL A 198 18.89 23.32 24.03
N PHE A 199 18.96 23.28 22.70
CA PHE A 199 17.80 23.59 21.83
C PHE A 199 16.58 22.73 22.19
N LEU A 200 16.75 21.42 22.33
CA LEU A 200 15.66 20.50 22.65
C LEU A 200 15.04 20.76 24.03
N ASN A 201 15.86 21.05 25.05
CA ASN A 201 15.39 21.21 26.42
C ASN A 201 14.91 22.63 26.76
N GLU A 202 15.39 23.65 26.05
CA GLU A 202 15.02 25.04 26.28
C GLU A 202 13.96 25.50 25.28
N GLU A 203 14.21 25.34 23.98
CA GLU A 203 13.33 25.85 22.93
C GLU A 203 12.19 24.86 22.61
N CYS A 204 12.49 23.56 22.58
CA CYS A 204 11.51 22.50 22.32
C CYS A 204 10.93 21.84 23.57
N LYS A 205 11.06 22.48 24.74
CA LYS A 205 10.56 21.94 26.03
C LYS A 205 9.10 21.49 25.97
N ASN A 206 8.28 22.27 25.25
CA ASN A 206 6.84 22.11 25.15
C ASN A 206 6.42 21.45 23.82
N ALA A 207 7.31 20.66 23.21
CA ALA A 207 6.97 19.85 22.05
C ALA A 207 6.03 18.70 22.44
N ILE A 208 5.11 18.37 21.54
CA ILE A 208 4.21 17.23 21.68
C ILE A 208 5.00 15.91 21.63
N SER A 209 4.55 14.86 22.32
CA SER A 209 5.21 13.55 22.20
C SER A 209 4.93 12.91 20.84
N LEU A 210 5.82 12.03 20.38
CA LEU A 210 5.61 11.32 19.11
C LEU A 210 4.33 10.49 19.15
N LYS A 211 4.02 9.88 20.29
CA LYS A 211 2.78 9.11 20.47
C LYS A 211 1.55 10.01 20.28
N GLU A 212 1.48 11.11 21.01
CA GLU A 212 0.38 12.08 20.91
C GLU A 212 0.23 12.62 19.48
N PHE A 213 1.35 12.97 18.84
CA PHE A 213 1.35 13.39 17.44
C PHE A 213 0.73 12.33 16.53
N ILE A 214 1.18 11.08 16.60
CA ILE A 214 0.66 9.99 15.77
C ILE A 214 -0.82 9.73 16.04
N ASP A 215 -1.27 9.86 17.29
CA ASP A 215 -2.67 9.67 17.67
C ASP A 215 -3.57 10.75 17.02
N THR A 216 -3.09 11.99 16.91
CA THR A 216 -3.81 13.10 16.26
C THR A 216 -3.95 12.96 14.74
N ILE A 217 -3.11 12.13 14.09
CA ILE A 217 -3.14 11.95 12.63
C ILE A 217 -4.47 11.33 12.19
N GLN A 218 -5.16 12.02 11.29
CA GLN A 218 -6.35 11.53 10.61
C GLN A 218 -6.04 11.25 9.13
N ILE A 219 -6.44 10.08 8.66
CA ILE A 219 -6.28 9.71 7.25
C ILE A 219 -7.50 10.18 6.46
N GLN A 220 -7.24 11.00 5.45
CA GLN A 220 -8.25 11.54 4.56
C GLN A 220 -8.48 10.59 3.37
N GLU A 221 -9.62 10.71 2.68
CA GLU A 221 -9.85 9.92 1.45
C GLU A 221 -8.84 10.27 0.35
N SER A 222 -8.44 11.54 0.26
CA SER A 222 -7.36 12.02 -0.63
C SER A 222 -6.05 11.24 -0.44
N ASP A 223 -5.77 10.76 0.78
CA ASP A 223 -4.60 9.95 1.08
C ASP A 223 -4.66 8.54 0.47
N LEU A 224 -5.86 8.01 0.23
CA LEU A 224 -6.07 6.73 -0.47
C LEU A 224 -5.77 6.89 -1.96
N PHE A 225 -6.29 7.95 -2.57
CA PHE A 225 -6.02 8.28 -3.97
C PHE A 225 -4.55 8.63 -4.20
N TYR A 226 -3.90 9.30 -3.24
CA TYR A 226 -2.47 9.55 -3.30
C TYR A 226 -1.67 8.24 -3.26
N ALA A 227 -2.05 7.30 -2.38
CA ALA A 227 -1.42 5.98 -2.32
C ALA A 227 -1.61 5.16 -3.60
N LYS A 228 -2.79 5.25 -4.23
CA LYS A 228 -3.07 4.62 -5.54
C LYS A 228 -2.04 5.02 -6.60
N ASN A 229 -1.67 6.30 -6.64
CA ASN A 229 -0.85 6.87 -7.70
C ASN A 229 0.65 6.86 -7.38
N ASN A 230 1.02 7.00 -6.09
CA ASN A 230 2.41 7.19 -5.67
C ASN A 230 2.97 6.05 -4.81
N GLY A 231 2.13 5.08 -4.42
CA GLY A 231 2.49 3.95 -3.59
C GLY A 231 2.63 4.29 -2.09
N LEU A 232 2.87 3.25 -1.29
CA LEU A 232 2.80 3.31 0.17
C LEU A 232 3.86 4.22 0.80
N VAL A 233 5.09 4.18 0.29
CA VAL A 233 6.23 4.96 0.84
C VAL A 233 5.93 6.46 0.78
N GLU A 234 5.54 6.95 -0.40
CA GLU A 234 5.21 8.36 -0.58
C GLU A 234 3.93 8.71 0.16
N ALA A 235 2.93 7.81 0.19
CA ALA A 235 1.68 8.08 0.89
C ALA A 235 1.83 8.22 2.41
N ILE A 236 2.70 7.43 3.05
CA ILE A 236 3.00 7.60 4.49
C ILE A 236 3.82 8.86 4.72
N THR A 237 4.84 9.09 3.87
CA THR A 237 5.69 10.28 3.94
C THR A 237 4.86 11.56 3.86
N ASN A 238 3.93 11.63 2.89
CA ASN A 238 3.05 12.77 2.66
C ASN A 238 2.16 13.06 3.87
N VAL A 239 1.52 12.03 4.44
CA VAL A 239 0.69 12.20 5.65
C VAL A 239 1.55 12.71 6.81
N PHE A 240 2.69 12.08 7.07
CA PHE A 240 3.57 12.49 8.17
C PHE A 240 3.99 13.96 8.02
N GLN A 241 4.45 14.36 6.84
CA GLN A 241 4.90 15.73 6.57
C GLN A 241 3.75 16.75 6.65
N ARG A 242 2.59 16.44 6.07
CA ARG A 242 1.40 17.30 6.14
C ARG A 242 1.00 17.57 7.58
N GLU A 243 0.90 16.52 8.41
CA GLU A 243 0.50 16.70 9.81
C GLU A 243 1.58 17.43 10.61
N LEU A 244 2.85 17.24 10.27
CA LEU A 244 3.97 17.94 10.91
C LEU A 244 3.98 19.45 10.61
N GLN A 245 3.46 19.88 9.45
CA GLN A 245 3.34 21.29 9.08
C GLN A 245 2.39 22.07 9.99
N ASN A 246 1.48 21.39 10.69
CA ASN A 246 0.60 22.01 11.68
C ASN A 246 1.33 22.45 12.96
N TYR A 247 2.62 22.10 13.09
CA TYR A 247 3.44 22.40 14.26
C TYR A 247 4.64 23.28 13.86
N GLU A 248 4.83 24.36 14.61
CA GLU A 248 6.08 25.14 14.61
C GLU A 248 7.26 24.23 14.91
N VAL A 249 8.46 24.57 14.41
CA VAL A 249 9.66 23.73 14.53
C VAL A 249 9.90 23.31 15.98
N ASN A 250 9.80 24.23 16.94
CA ASN A 250 10.00 23.96 18.37
C ASN A 250 8.88 23.14 19.04
N LYS A 251 7.77 22.87 18.35
CA LYS A 251 6.66 22.04 18.83
C LYS A 251 6.65 20.63 18.24
N ARG A 252 7.48 20.37 17.24
CA ARG A 252 7.50 19.09 16.53
C ARG A 252 8.03 17.97 17.42
N PRO A 253 7.48 16.75 17.31
CA PRO A 253 7.89 15.61 18.13
C PRO A 253 9.23 14.99 17.71
N ILE A 254 9.79 15.40 16.57
CA ILE A 254 10.96 14.75 15.98
C ILE A 254 11.84 15.76 15.25
N HIS A 255 13.15 15.63 15.44
CA HIS A 255 14.18 16.40 14.77
C HIS A 255 15.30 15.49 14.27
N CYS A 256 15.94 15.85 13.15
CA CYS A 256 17.13 15.17 12.65
C CYS A 256 18.33 16.11 12.64
N THR A 257 19.47 15.66 13.17
CA THR A 257 20.72 16.44 13.18
C THR A 257 21.75 15.96 12.16
N ASP A 258 21.58 14.74 11.63
CA ASP A 258 22.46 14.15 10.61
C ASP A 258 21.63 13.23 9.73
N VAL A 259 21.26 13.70 8.54
CA VAL A 259 20.46 12.93 7.57
C VAL A 259 21.21 11.70 7.06
N LYS A 260 22.55 11.76 6.93
CA LYS A 260 23.34 10.64 6.39
C LYS A 260 23.36 9.46 7.36
N ARG A 261 23.43 9.75 8.65
CA ARG A 261 23.42 8.75 9.73
C ARG A 261 22.04 8.55 10.36
N GLU A 262 21.04 9.30 9.89
CA GLU A 262 19.67 9.35 10.41
C GLU A 262 19.66 9.48 11.94
N ILE A 263 20.42 10.44 12.45
CA ILE A 263 20.43 10.75 13.89
C ILE A 263 19.16 11.54 14.19
N LEU A 264 18.22 10.88 14.84
CA LEU A 264 16.90 11.40 15.18
C LEU A 264 16.85 11.70 16.68
N HIS A 265 16.18 12.80 17.04
CA HIS A 265 15.80 13.14 18.40
C HIS A 265 14.28 13.15 18.46
N ILE A 266 13.71 12.26 19.27
CA ILE A 266 12.28 11.99 19.35
C ILE A 266 11.80 12.37 20.75
N LYS A 267 10.73 13.16 20.82
CA LYS A 267 10.09 13.57 22.06
C LYS A 267 9.16 12.46 22.56
N GLU A 268 9.40 12.01 23.78
CA GLU A 268 8.55 11.12 24.55
C GLU A 268 8.05 11.86 25.80
N ASP A 269 7.13 11.24 26.54
CA ASP A 269 6.56 11.81 27.76
C ASP A 269 7.65 12.12 28.80
N GLU A 270 8.63 11.22 28.95
CA GLU A 270 9.77 11.35 29.88
C GLU A 270 10.90 12.28 29.39
N GLY A 271 10.85 12.77 28.15
CA GLY A 271 11.90 13.63 27.60
C GLY A 271 12.32 13.29 26.18
N TRP A 272 13.47 13.83 25.76
CA TRP A 272 14.03 13.60 24.43
C TRP A 272 14.89 12.34 24.39
N VAL A 273 14.64 11.48 23.40
CA VAL A 273 15.39 10.25 23.15
C VAL A 273 16.11 10.36 21.82
N LYS A 274 17.41 10.04 21.81
CA LYS A 274 18.22 9.98 20.60
C LYS A 274 18.18 8.57 20.02
N GLU A 275 17.78 8.44 18.76
CA GLU A 275 17.81 7.19 17.99
C GLU A 275 18.70 7.34 16.74
N THR A 276 19.22 6.22 16.25
CA THR A 276 20.01 6.15 15.01
C THR A 276 19.27 5.34 13.96
N ALA A 277 19.80 5.30 12.74
CA ALA A 277 19.25 4.50 11.65
C ALA A 277 18.90 3.04 12.05
N SER A 278 19.79 2.38 12.81
CA SER A 278 19.65 0.98 13.23
C SER A 278 18.66 0.78 14.39
N ASP A 279 18.47 1.80 15.23
CA ASP A 279 17.73 1.69 16.50
C ASP A 279 16.46 2.56 16.53
N SER A 280 15.99 2.96 15.35
CA SER A 280 14.85 3.86 15.11
C SER A 280 13.47 3.27 15.42
N THR A 281 13.39 2.46 16.48
CA THR A 281 12.22 1.63 16.80
C THR A 281 10.94 2.44 16.97
N ARG A 282 11.02 3.65 17.53
CA ARG A 282 9.86 4.52 17.74
C ARG A 282 9.30 5.05 16.43
N LEU A 283 10.18 5.53 15.56
CA LEU A 283 9.76 5.98 14.23
C LEU A 283 9.21 4.80 13.41
N GLN A 284 9.80 3.62 13.52
CA GLN A 284 9.31 2.42 12.84
C GLN A 284 7.92 1.98 13.32
N LYS A 285 7.64 2.11 14.62
CA LYS A 285 6.30 1.93 15.18
C LYS A 285 5.33 2.98 14.64
N ALA A 286 5.70 4.26 14.65
CA ALA A 286 4.90 5.35 14.11
C ALA A 286 4.52 5.15 12.63
N ILE A 287 5.50 4.76 11.79
CA ILE A 287 5.27 4.41 10.37
C ILE A 287 4.26 3.26 10.23
N THR A 288 4.38 2.24 11.09
CA THR A 288 3.45 1.11 11.10
C THR A 288 2.04 1.56 11.47
N THR A 289 1.89 2.38 12.51
CA THR A 289 0.60 2.91 12.96
C THR A 289 -0.08 3.74 11.87
N ILE A 290 0.65 4.59 11.15
CA ILE A 290 0.08 5.36 10.02
C ILE A 290 -0.34 4.44 8.89
N SER A 291 0.44 3.41 8.58
CA SER A 291 0.08 2.39 7.59
C SER A 291 -1.21 1.66 7.98
N ASP A 292 -1.37 1.30 9.25
CA ASP A 292 -2.56 0.63 9.75
C ASP A 292 -3.79 1.53 9.68
N LYS A 293 -3.66 2.82 10.07
CA LYS A 293 -4.74 3.81 9.91
C LYS A 293 -5.18 3.96 8.45
N LYS A 294 -4.25 3.85 7.48
CA LYS A 294 -4.60 3.86 6.04
C LYS A 294 -5.36 2.63 5.61
N ILE A 295 -4.99 1.45 6.10
CA ILE A 295 -5.71 0.20 5.82
C ILE A 295 -7.13 0.30 6.37
N GLN A 296 -7.29 0.77 7.62
CA GLN A 296 -8.61 1.00 8.20
C GLN A 296 -9.44 1.94 7.33
N LYS A 297 -8.85 3.07 6.90
CA LYS A 297 -9.54 4.05 6.06
C LYS A 297 -9.94 3.47 4.69
N LEU A 298 -9.12 2.60 4.10
CA LEU A 298 -9.47 1.87 2.87
C LEU A 298 -10.65 0.93 3.11
N THR A 299 -10.67 0.20 4.23
CA THR A 299 -11.78 -0.70 4.57
C THR A 299 -13.10 0.07 4.66
N GLU A 300 -13.12 1.18 5.40
CA GLU A 300 -14.28 2.08 5.51
C GLU A 300 -14.73 2.61 4.14
N TYR A 301 -13.76 2.99 3.29
CA TYR A 301 -14.04 3.50 1.95
C TYR A 301 -14.66 2.43 1.04
N VAL A 302 -14.16 1.18 1.09
CA VAL A 302 -14.66 0.07 0.27
C VAL A 302 -15.99 -0.48 0.80
N GLU A 303 -16.34 -0.24 2.05
CA GLU A 303 -17.68 -0.52 2.60
C GLU A 303 -18.74 0.44 2.07
N THR A 304 -18.38 1.72 1.93
CA THR A 304 -19.28 2.76 1.38
C THR A 304 -19.35 2.77 -0.15
N HIS A 305 -18.40 2.11 -0.83
CA HIS A 305 -18.32 1.97 -2.29
C HIS A 305 -18.32 0.49 -2.72
N PRO A 306 -19.43 -0.24 -2.53
CA PRO A 306 -19.49 -1.69 -2.77
C PRO A 306 -19.27 -2.07 -4.24
N GLU A 307 -19.47 -1.15 -5.18
CA GLU A 307 -19.17 -1.34 -6.60
C GLU A 307 -17.69 -1.61 -6.87
N MET A 308 -16.78 -1.24 -5.97
CA MET A 308 -15.36 -1.58 -6.07
C MET A 308 -15.07 -3.05 -5.80
N LYS A 309 -16.01 -3.77 -5.17
CA LYS A 309 -15.94 -5.23 -4.95
C LYS A 309 -16.48 -6.02 -6.13
N ASN A 310 -17.34 -5.40 -6.94
CA ASN A 310 -17.93 -6.04 -8.10
C ASN A 310 -16.97 -5.93 -9.29
N ILE A 311 -16.40 -7.06 -9.69
CA ILE A 311 -15.55 -7.18 -10.88
C ILE A 311 -16.13 -6.56 -12.16
N ASN A 312 -17.44 -6.66 -12.35
CA ASN A 312 -18.11 -6.18 -13.55
C ASN A 312 -18.34 -4.66 -13.50
N SER A 313 -18.00 -4.01 -12.39
CA SER A 313 -18.04 -2.56 -12.23
C SER A 313 -16.83 -1.89 -12.91
N PRO A 314 -17.03 -0.77 -13.60
CA PRO A 314 -15.91 0.05 -14.10
C PRO A 314 -15.03 0.61 -12.97
N HIS A 315 -15.50 0.62 -11.72
CA HIS A 315 -14.74 1.10 -10.54
C HIS A 315 -13.86 0.02 -9.88
N TYR A 316 -13.98 -1.24 -10.30
CA TYR A 316 -13.21 -2.35 -9.73
C TYR A 316 -11.69 -2.16 -9.89
N GLU A 317 -11.24 -1.78 -11.09
CA GLU A 317 -9.82 -1.56 -11.38
C GLU A 317 -9.23 -0.45 -10.50
N GLU A 318 -10.04 0.56 -10.16
CA GLU A 318 -9.63 1.64 -9.29
C GLU A 318 -9.46 1.17 -7.83
N GLY A 319 -10.43 0.41 -7.31
CA GLY A 319 -10.34 -0.19 -5.98
C GLY A 319 -9.11 -1.10 -5.83
N MET A 320 -8.82 -1.90 -6.86
CA MET A 320 -7.61 -2.73 -6.91
C MET A 320 -6.32 -1.91 -6.81
N LYS A 321 -6.21 -0.82 -7.59
CA LYS A 321 -5.02 0.04 -7.55
C LYS A 321 -4.87 0.73 -6.19
N MET A 322 -5.97 1.17 -5.56
CA MET A 322 -5.91 1.74 -4.21
C MET A 322 -5.38 0.70 -3.21
N MET A 323 -5.91 -0.52 -3.26
CA MET A 323 -5.48 -1.60 -2.38
C MET A 323 -4.00 -1.92 -2.54
N VAL A 324 -3.52 -2.10 -3.78
CA VAL A 324 -2.10 -2.34 -4.06
C VAL A 324 -1.23 -1.19 -3.55
N GLY A 325 -1.65 0.06 -3.79
CA GLY A 325 -0.95 1.25 -3.35
C GLY A 325 -0.83 1.37 -1.83
N ILE A 326 -1.86 0.96 -1.10
CA ILE A 326 -1.92 0.99 0.37
C ILE A 326 -1.21 -0.22 1.00
N MET A 327 -1.19 -1.37 0.32
CA MET A 327 -0.54 -2.57 0.84
C MET A 327 0.95 -2.65 0.52
N GLY A 328 1.47 -1.78 -0.37
CA GLY A 328 2.89 -1.67 -0.68
C GLY A 328 3.39 -2.57 -1.82
N GLY A 329 2.46 -3.19 -2.56
CA GLY A 329 2.78 -4.05 -3.70
C GLY A 329 3.70 -5.22 -3.34
N THR A 330 4.82 -5.36 -4.07
CA THR A 330 5.75 -6.49 -3.93
C THR A 330 7.00 -6.16 -3.11
N GLU A 331 7.17 -4.92 -2.64
CA GLU A 331 8.37 -4.52 -1.91
C GLU A 331 8.33 -4.98 -0.45
N HIS A 332 9.46 -5.45 0.07
CA HIS A 332 9.53 -5.97 1.43
C HIS A 332 9.22 -4.87 2.48
N PRO A 333 8.40 -5.14 3.52
CA PRO A 333 7.99 -4.13 4.50
C PRO A 333 9.15 -3.36 5.15
N ASN A 334 10.23 -4.04 5.52
CA ASN A 334 11.42 -3.41 6.11
C ASN A 334 12.13 -2.44 5.14
N ILE A 335 12.09 -2.71 3.83
CA ILE A 335 12.69 -1.82 2.82
C ILE A 335 11.84 -0.55 2.69
N MET A 336 10.52 -0.70 2.58
CA MET A 336 9.59 0.43 2.53
C MET A 336 9.73 1.32 3.77
N LYS A 337 9.74 0.71 4.95
CA LYS A 337 9.95 1.35 6.25
C LYS A 337 11.23 2.18 6.31
N LYS A 338 12.35 1.65 5.78
CA LYS A 338 13.62 2.39 5.69
C LYS A 338 13.53 3.58 4.73
N LYS A 339 12.85 3.45 3.59
CA LYS A 339 12.65 4.57 2.66
C LYS A 339 11.83 5.69 3.30
N VAL A 340 10.74 5.34 3.98
CA VAL A 340 9.91 6.30 4.71
C VAL A 340 10.71 7.02 5.80
N GLN A 341 11.47 6.28 6.62
CA GLN A 341 12.36 6.86 7.63
C GLN A 341 13.33 7.87 7.02
N LYS A 342 13.98 7.52 5.91
CA LYS A 342 14.92 8.40 5.21
C LYS A 342 14.25 9.68 4.71
N ASN A 343 13.03 9.57 4.19
CA ASN A 343 12.25 10.71 3.73
C ASN A 343 11.85 11.62 4.91
N ILE A 344 11.42 11.03 6.03
CA ILE A 344 11.09 11.79 7.25
C ILE A 344 12.33 12.47 7.80
N ALA A 345 13.46 11.78 7.94
CA ALA A 345 14.71 12.33 8.45
C ALA A 345 15.17 13.59 7.67
N LYS A 346 14.98 13.59 6.35
CA LYS A 346 15.23 14.78 5.51
C LYS A 346 14.28 15.93 5.83
N ALA A 347 12.99 15.63 6.02
CA ALA A 347 11.96 16.64 6.27
C ALA A 347 12.07 17.30 7.65
N VAL A 348 12.63 16.58 8.62
CA VAL A 348 12.81 17.07 10.01
C VAL A 348 14.24 17.54 10.28
N TYR A 349 15.05 17.71 9.24
CA TYR A 349 16.46 18.08 9.39
C TYR A 349 16.63 19.51 9.91
N LEU A 350 17.47 19.65 10.93
CA LEU A 350 17.91 20.94 11.48
C LEU A 350 19.27 21.31 10.85
N PRO A 351 19.34 22.38 10.04
CA PRO A 351 20.60 22.87 9.49
C PRO A 351 21.53 23.35 10.60
N LYS A 352 22.84 23.14 10.42
CA LYS A 352 23.86 23.51 11.43
C LYS A 352 24.06 25.03 11.63
N THR A 353 23.37 25.87 10.85
CA THR A 353 23.64 27.33 10.77
C THR A 353 22.42 28.22 10.97
N SER A 354 21.25 27.69 11.32
CA SER A 354 20.07 28.54 11.47
C SER A 354 20.12 29.27 12.82
N SER A 355 20.36 30.57 12.77
CA SER A 355 19.98 31.45 13.87
C SER A 355 18.45 31.37 14.04
N VAL A 356 17.95 31.54 15.27
CA VAL A 356 16.53 31.35 15.65
C VAL A 356 15.55 32.15 14.76
N ASN A 357 16.02 33.18 14.06
CA ASN A 357 15.21 34.01 13.15
C ASN A 357 15.02 33.43 11.74
N ASP A 358 15.77 32.40 11.33
CA ASP A 358 15.72 31.86 9.95
C ASP A 358 14.82 30.62 9.80
N LEU A 359 14.31 30.06 10.91
CA LEU A 359 13.50 28.84 10.94
C LEU A 359 12.00 29.09 10.72
N SER A 360 11.54 30.35 10.79
CA SER A 360 10.16 30.75 10.46
C SER A 360 9.90 30.90 8.95
N THR A 361 10.94 30.73 8.11
CA THR A 361 10.88 31.00 6.65
C THR A 361 11.08 29.78 5.76
N LEU A 362 11.24 28.57 6.31
CA LEU A 362 11.32 27.35 5.53
C LEU A 362 9.91 26.74 5.38
N HIS A 363 9.20 27.19 4.33
CA HIS A 363 7.91 26.66 3.89
C HIS A 363 8.03 25.37 3.08
#